data_AF-A0A355ASI6-F1
#
_entry.id   AF-A0A355ASI6-F1
#
_cell.length_a   1.000
_cell.length_b   1.000
_cell.length_c   1.000
_cell.angle_alpha   90.00
_cell.angle_beta   90.00
_cell.angle_gamma   90.00
#
_symmetry.space_group_name_H-M   'P 1'
#
loop_
_entity.id
_entity.type
_entity.pdbx_description
1 polymer ?
#
loop_
_entity_poly.entity_id
_entity_poly.type
_entity_poly.pdbx_seq_one_letter_code
_entity_poly.pdbx_strand_id
1 'polypeptide(L)'
;RELILSYLDRLQPRNLHLLLFGPELETDQVETHYGVHYSLETLPSDVLEDWSGLSTNPDLYLPKPNPFLAVDLELRQEQLEVSKPTRIDIQDGFTLWFDHDTSYGSPRGNFYVSIRSPHARTTPREAVLTNLYAAVVADQLNAFSYPAQLAGLGFELYDHQRGFTLKISGYTDKQAVLLETILAALRVPEVTSERFDRLQDNLVQQLRNLALEQPYEQAIADLRRLLLDTIWWPNVKIEAAEAATREALEAFVPQLLESVESVALAHGNYTREEALSLAALVAGELLGTNRAAVVPHGQVVRLAASEARVRTL
;
A
#
# COMPACT_ATOMS: atom_id res chain seq x y z
N ARG A 1 26.00 -26.69 4.36
CA ARG A 1 25.05 -27.67 3.78
C ARG A 1 24.49 -28.61 4.85
N GLU A 2 25.34 -29.27 5.63
CA GLU A 2 24.91 -30.17 6.72
C GLU A 2 23.97 -29.50 7.73
N LEU A 3 24.29 -28.27 8.16
CA LEU A 3 23.42 -27.53 9.08
C LEU A 3 22.02 -27.26 8.51
N ILE A 4 21.91 -26.89 7.23
CA ILE A 4 20.63 -26.66 6.57
C ILE A 4 19.80 -27.94 6.57
N LEU A 5 20.41 -29.07 6.18
CA LEU A 5 19.73 -30.37 6.19
C LEU A 5 19.28 -30.75 7.61
N SER A 6 20.10 -30.50 8.63
CA SER A 6 19.73 -30.79 10.02
C SER A 6 18.51 -30.02 10.53
N TYR A 7 18.26 -28.81 10.02
CA TYR A 7 17.05 -28.06 10.33
C TYR A 7 15.86 -28.57 9.52
N LEU A 8 16.04 -28.85 8.22
CA LEU A 8 14.99 -29.41 7.37
C LEU A 8 14.49 -30.77 7.88
N ASP A 9 15.38 -31.61 8.41
CA ASP A 9 15.04 -32.91 9.00
C ASP A 9 14.12 -32.78 10.24
N ARG A 10 14.07 -31.59 10.86
CA ARG A 10 13.16 -31.29 11.98
C ARG A 10 11.80 -30.76 11.52
N LEU A 11 11.67 -30.25 10.29
CA LEU A 11 10.42 -29.76 9.72
C LEU A 11 9.57 -30.93 9.22
N GLN A 12 8.99 -31.68 10.16
CA GLN A 12 8.21 -32.89 9.91
C GLN A 12 6.84 -32.77 10.61
N PRO A 13 5.75 -33.38 10.09
CA PRO A 13 4.43 -33.30 10.71
C PRO A 13 4.42 -33.64 12.21
N ARG A 14 5.19 -34.64 12.62
CA ARG A 14 5.34 -35.04 14.04
C ARG A 14 5.94 -33.97 14.98
N ASN A 15 6.59 -32.95 14.42
CA ASN A 15 7.19 -31.84 15.16
C ASN A 15 6.38 -30.53 15.01
N LEU A 16 5.20 -30.60 14.38
CA LEU A 16 4.34 -29.45 14.13
C LEU A 16 3.60 -29.02 15.41
N HIS A 17 3.49 -27.72 15.62
CA HIS A 17 2.49 -27.10 16.47
C HIS A 17 1.58 -26.28 15.57
N LEU A 18 0.31 -26.68 15.43
CA LEU A 18 -0.67 -25.97 14.61
C LEU A 18 -1.49 -25.04 15.48
N LEU A 19 -1.56 -23.76 15.12
CA LEU A 19 -2.37 -22.75 15.79
C LEU A 19 -3.39 -22.21 14.81
N LEU A 20 -4.67 -22.33 15.16
CA LEU A 20 -5.79 -21.82 14.40
C LEU A 20 -6.39 -20.63 15.13
N PHE A 21 -6.71 -19.57 14.39
CA PHE A 21 -7.30 -18.34 14.92
C PHE A 21 -8.46 -17.93 14.03
N GLY A 22 -9.61 -17.66 14.63
CA GLY A 22 -10.81 -17.22 13.91
C GLY A 22 -11.97 -16.96 14.87
N PRO A 23 -12.87 -16.02 14.55
CA PRO A 23 -13.99 -15.68 15.43
C PRO A 23 -15.05 -16.78 15.55
N GLU A 24 -15.07 -17.73 14.61
CA GLU A 24 -16.03 -18.83 14.55
C GLU A 24 -15.53 -20.12 15.23
N LEU A 25 -14.35 -20.07 15.86
CA LEU A 25 -13.79 -21.24 16.53
C LEU A 25 -14.47 -21.46 17.89
N GLU A 26 -15.05 -22.64 18.05
CA GLU A 26 -15.52 -23.12 19.35
C GLU A 26 -14.31 -23.43 20.23
N THR A 27 -14.37 -22.98 21.48
CA THR A 27 -13.26 -23.08 22.44
C THR A 27 -13.75 -23.44 23.84
N ASP A 28 -12.89 -24.09 24.62
CA ASP A 28 -13.23 -24.70 25.92
C ASP A 28 -12.38 -24.20 27.10
N GLN A 29 -11.36 -23.37 26.83
CA GLN A 29 -10.46 -22.79 27.81
C GLN A 29 -10.38 -21.27 27.68
N VAL A 30 -9.97 -20.61 28.77
CA VAL A 30 -9.77 -19.17 28.83
C VAL A 30 -8.44 -18.88 29.51
N GLU A 31 -7.58 -18.13 28.83
CA GLU A 31 -6.27 -17.71 29.37
C GLU A 31 -6.47 -16.70 30.51
N THR A 32 -5.62 -16.78 31.54
CA THR A 32 -5.80 -16.09 32.82
C THR A 32 -5.63 -14.57 32.77
N HIS A 33 -4.67 -14.05 32.00
CA HIS A 33 -4.26 -12.65 32.07
C HIS A 33 -5.05 -11.76 31.11
N TYR A 34 -5.32 -12.27 29.92
CA TYR A 34 -5.97 -11.54 28.83
C TYR A 34 -7.38 -12.04 28.54
N GLY A 35 -7.83 -13.14 29.17
CA GLY A 35 -9.16 -13.69 28.96
C GLY A 35 -9.35 -14.25 27.55
N VAL A 36 -8.26 -14.62 26.86
CA VAL A 36 -8.32 -15.13 25.50
C VAL A 36 -8.90 -16.54 25.53
N HIS A 37 -9.99 -16.74 24.78
CA HIS A 37 -10.61 -18.03 24.59
C HIS A 37 -9.76 -18.91 23.66
N TYR A 38 -9.48 -20.15 24.04
CA TYR A 38 -8.69 -21.09 23.26
C TYR A 38 -9.09 -22.55 23.55
N SER A 39 -8.63 -23.47 22.71
CA SER A 39 -8.66 -24.92 22.97
C SER A 39 -7.33 -25.54 22.60
N LEU A 40 -7.01 -26.65 23.26
CA LEU A 40 -5.80 -27.43 22.98
C LEU A 40 -6.19 -28.87 22.66
N GLU A 41 -5.89 -29.27 21.44
CA GLU A 41 -6.20 -30.61 20.94
C GLU A 41 -4.93 -31.26 20.39
N THR A 42 -4.86 -32.58 20.50
CA THR A 42 -3.81 -33.35 19.81
C THR A 42 -4.26 -33.58 18.39
N LEU A 43 -3.35 -33.36 17.42
CA LEU A 43 -3.65 -33.64 16.02
C LEU A 43 -4.02 -35.13 15.82
N PRO A 44 -5.10 -35.44 15.08
CA PRO A 44 -5.47 -36.80 14.76
C PRO A 44 -4.33 -37.56 14.05
N SER A 45 -4.16 -38.83 14.37
CA SER A 45 -3.05 -39.64 13.85
C SER A 45 -3.13 -39.88 12.35
N ASP A 46 -4.34 -40.03 11.82
CA ASP A 46 -4.61 -40.15 10.38
C ASP A 46 -4.14 -38.92 9.60
N VAL A 47 -4.41 -37.71 10.12
CA VAL A 47 -3.92 -36.45 9.52
C VAL A 47 -2.39 -36.39 9.49
N LEU A 48 -1.73 -36.82 10.56
CA LEU A 48 -0.26 -36.85 10.63
C LEU A 48 0.35 -37.88 9.67
N GLU A 49 -0.29 -39.04 9.50
CA GLU A 49 0.11 -40.07 8.53
C GLU A 49 -0.03 -39.56 7.09
N ASP A 50 -1.17 -38.95 6.77
CA ASP A 50 -1.44 -38.37 5.46
C ASP A 50 -0.40 -37.30 5.07
N TRP A 51 -0.07 -36.39 5.99
CA TRP A 51 0.92 -35.33 5.74
C TRP A 51 2.37 -35.84 5.65
N SER A 52 2.65 -37.01 6.23
CA SER A 52 3.99 -37.61 6.18
C SER A 52 4.26 -38.31 4.83
N GLY A 53 3.23 -38.63 4.06
CA GLY A 53 3.30 -39.37 2.81
C GLY A 53 3.20 -38.53 1.53
N LEU A 54 3.26 -37.20 1.63
CA LEU A 54 3.03 -36.30 0.48
C LEU A 54 4.12 -36.44 -0.60
N SER A 55 3.68 -36.47 -1.86
CA SER A 55 4.56 -36.43 -3.03
C SER A 55 4.99 -35.00 -3.36
N THR A 56 6.05 -34.87 -4.16
CA THR A 56 6.50 -33.57 -4.65
C THR A 56 5.43 -32.92 -5.53
N ASN A 57 5.04 -31.69 -5.21
CA ASN A 57 4.15 -30.88 -6.04
C ASN A 57 4.99 -30.12 -7.10
N PRO A 58 4.75 -30.32 -8.42
CA PRO A 58 5.49 -29.61 -9.47
C PRO A 58 5.28 -28.10 -9.47
N ASP A 59 4.21 -27.60 -8.85
CA ASP A 59 3.94 -26.16 -8.70
C ASP A 59 4.82 -25.50 -7.62
N LEU A 60 5.51 -26.30 -6.79
CA LEU A 60 6.45 -25.83 -5.77
C LEU A 60 7.89 -25.96 -6.28
N TYR A 61 8.52 -24.84 -6.61
CA TYR A 61 9.88 -24.79 -7.11
C TYR A 61 10.71 -23.69 -6.45
N LEU A 62 12.04 -23.84 -6.49
CA LEU A 62 12.95 -22.83 -5.96
C LEU A 62 12.86 -21.54 -6.79
N PRO A 63 12.94 -20.36 -6.15
CA PRO A 63 12.83 -19.09 -6.85
C PRO A 63 13.97 -18.91 -7.86
N LYS A 64 13.67 -18.19 -8.94
CA LYS A 64 14.69 -17.74 -9.90
C LYS A 64 15.63 -16.73 -9.23
N PRO A 65 16.86 -16.52 -9.78
CA PRO A 65 17.75 -15.46 -9.31
C PRO A 65 17.05 -14.10 -9.25
N ASN A 66 17.27 -13.37 -8.16
CA ASN A 66 16.60 -12.10 -7.91
C ASN A 66 17.15 -10.98 -8.81
N PRO A 67 16.35 -10.40 -9.73
CA PRO A 67 16.82 -9.38 -10.67
C PRO A 67 17.01 -7.99 -10.03
N PHE A 68 16.53 -7.79 -8.80
CA PHE A 68 16.57 -6.50 -8.11
C PHE A 68 17.80 -6.28 -7.24
N LEU A 69 18.71 -7.25 -7.15
CA LEU A 69 19.96 -7.07 -6.42
C LEU A 69 20.73 -5.88 -7.01
N ALA A 70 20.92 -4.85 -6.20
CA ALA A 70 21.64 -3.64 -6.59
C ALA A 70 23.09 -3.98 -6.93
N VAL A 71 23.53 -3.53 -8.11
CA VAL A 71 24.91 -3.68 -8.59
C VAL A 71 25.65 -2.34 -8.58
N ASP A 72 24.92 -1.25 -8.80
CA ASP A 72 25.43 0.11 -8.68
C ASP A 72 25.14 0.63 -7.27
N LEU A 73 26.23 0.86 -6.53
CA LEU A 73 26.21 1.33 -5.14
C LEU A 73 26.98 2.64 -4.98
N GLU A 74 27.26 3.34 -6.09
CA GLU A 74 28.01 4.58 -6.05
C GLU A 74 27.18 5.71 -5.42
N LEU A 75 27.83 6.51 -4.57
CA LEU A 75 27.26 7.76 -4.11
C LEU A 75 27.40 8.79 -5.23
N ARG A 76 26.26 9.24 -5.75
CA ARG A 76 26.18 10.27 -6.77
C ARG A 76 26.79 11.56 -6.24
N GLN A 77 27.46 12.29 -7.11
CA GLN A 77 27.96 13.62 -6.81
C GLN A 77 27.10 14.63 -7.55
N GLU A 78 26.27 15.37 -6.80
CA GLU A 78 25.44 16.43 -7.33
C GLU A 78 25.62 17.67 -6.46
N GLN A 79 25.91 18.81 -7.08
CA GLN A 79 26.06 20.08 -6.37
C GLN A 79 24.74 20.83 -6.41
N LEU A 80 24.03 20.85 -5.28
CA LEU A 80 22.86 21.73 -5.14
C LEU A 80 23.30 23.12 -4.71
N GLU A 81 22.82 24.15 -5.41
CA GLU A 81 23.03 25.55 -5.03
C GLU A 81 22.22 25.96 -3.79
N VAL A 82 21.21 25.15 -3.41
CA VAL A 82 20.23 25.46 -2.37
C VAL A 82 20.09 24.31 -1.37
N SER A 83 19.84 24.65 -0.11
CA SER A 83 19.68 23.69 1.00
C SER A 83 18.25 23.14 1.14
N LYS A 84 17.41 23.31 0.13
CA LYS A 84 16.00 22.93 0.13
C LYS A 84 15.67 22.27 -1.22
N PRO A 85 14.64 21.40 -1.27
CA PRO A 85 14.22 20.80 -2.54
C PRO A 85 13.96 21.86 -3.61
N THR A 86 14.54 21.65 -4.79
CA THR A 86 14.38 22.54 -5.95
C THR A 86 13.16 22.12 -6.75
N ARG A 87 12.29 23.07 -7.06
CA ARG A 87 11.12 22.84 -7.92
C ARG A 87 11.54 22.76 -9.39
N ILE A 88 11.04 21.76 -10.09
CA ILE A 88 11.19 21.57 -11.52
C ILE A 88 9.81 21.27 -12.11
N ASP A 89 9.34 22.12 -13.01
CA ASP A 89 8.08 21.87 -13.73
C ASP A 89 8.36 20.91 -14.90
N ILE A 90 7.71 19.75 -14.89
CA ILE A 90 7.90 18.68 -15.88
C ILE A 90 7.01 18.93 -17.09
N GLN A 91 5.72 19.18 -16.82
CA GLN A 91 4.70 19.57 -17.80
C GLN A 91 3.52 20.22 -17.06
N ASP A 92 2.50 20.67 -17.80
CA ASP A 92 1.28 21.18 -17.18
C ASP A 92 0.65 20.13 -16.25
N GLY A 93 0.30 20.54 -15.03
CA GLY A 93 -0.21 19.65 -13.99
C GLY A 93 0.81 18.67 -13.38
N PHE A 94 2.12 18.76 -13.68
CA PHE A 94 3.14 17.92 -13.05
C PHE A 94 4.39 18.68 -12.60
N THR A 95 4.63 18.67 -11.29
CA THR A 95 5.82 19.24 -10.67
C THR A 95 6.66 18.18 -9.97
N LEU A 96 7.98 18.22 -10.19
CA LEU A 96 8.98 17.47 -9.45
C LEU A 96 9.69 18.39 -8.46
N TRP A 97 9.83 17.95 -7.21
CA TRP A 97 10.77 18.51 -6.25
C TRP A 97 12.00 17.61 -6.17
N PHE A 98 13.18 18.18 -6.35
CA PHE A 98 14.44 17.45 -6.36
C PHE A 98 15.34 17.88 -5.21
N ASP A 99 15.82 16.91 -4.45
CA ASP A 99 16.68 17.11 -3.29
C ASP A 99 17.76 16.03 -3.23
N HIS A 100 18.97 16.36 -3.69
CA HIS A 100 20.10 15.44 -3.57
C HIS A 100 20.64 15.45 -2.12
N ASP A 101 20.57 14.30 -1.45
CA ASP A 101 21.09 14.15 -0.09
C ASP A 101 21.81 12.80 0.05
N THR A 102 23.13 12.86 0.19
CA THR A 102 23.99 11.70 0.44
C THR A 102 24.63 11.76 1.84
N SER A 103 24.14 12.62 2.74
CA SER A 103 24.70 12.81 4.09
C SER A 103 24.72 11.54 4.95
N TYR A 104 23.83 10.58 4.64
CA TYR A 104 23.76 9.28 5.29
C TYR A 104 24.75 8.24 4.75
N GLY A 105 25.54 8.58 3.72
CA GLY A 105 26.55 7.69 3.15
C GLY A 105 25.98 6.41 2.54
N SER A 106 24.73 6.44 2.07
CA SER A 106 24.02 5.28 1.55
C SER A 106 23.55 5.52 0.11
N PRO A 107 23.71 4.56 -0.82
CA PRO A 107 23.27 4.70 -2.22
C PRO A 107 21.76 4.48 -2.35
N ARG A 108 20.99 5.18 -1.53
CA ARG A 108 19.55 5.02 -1.37
C ARG A 108 18.83 6.33 -1.60
N GLY A 109 17.58 6.21 -2.02
CA GLY A 109 16.73 7.34 -2.28
C GLY A 109 15.27 6.99 -2.10
N ASN A 110 14.47 8.03 -1.91
CA ASN A 110 13.03 7.96 -1.87
C ASN A 110 12.46 8.76 -3.04
N PHE A 111 11.62 8.10 -3.82
CA PHE A 111 10.85 8.73 -4.88
C PHE A 111 9.37 8.65 -4.53
N TYR A 112 8.75 9.81 -4.32
CA TYR A 112 7.33 9.94 -4.05
C TYR A 112 6.63 10.53 -5.26
N VAL A 113 5.43 10.06 -5.57
CA VAL A 113 4.53 10.66 -6.55
C VAL A 113 3.13 10.67 -5.96
N SER A 114 2.62 11.86 -5.64
CA SER A 114 1.22 12.08 -5.27
C SER A 114 0.43 12.39 -6.54
N ILE A 115 -0.48 11.51 -6.90
CA ILE A 115 -1.42 11.68 -8.01
C ILE A 115 -2.73 12.12 -7.42
N ARG A 116 -3.18 13.31 -7.81
CA ARG A 116 -4.37 13.96 -7.27
C ARG A 116 -5.43 14.03 -8.34
N SER A 117 -6.66 13.69 -7.99
CA SER A 117 -7.81 13.69 -8.89
C SER A 117 -9.00 14.40 -8.23
N PRO A 118 -9.77 15.20 -8.98
CA PRO A 118 -11.02 15.78 -8.48
C PRO A 118 -12.07 14.70 -8.21
N HIS A 119 -11.90 13.47 -8.71
CA HIS A 119 -12.80 12.34 -8.50
C HIS A 119 -12.39 11.42 -7.35
N ALA A 120 -11.32 11.73 -6.62
CA ALA A 120 -10.76 10.79 -5.66
C ALA A 120 -11.64 10.56 -4.43
N ARG A 121 -12.28 11.61 -3.88
CA ARG A 121 -12.91 11.53 -2.55
C ARG A 121 -14.10 12.48 -2.33
N THR A 122 -14.67 13.07 -3.38
CA THR A 122 -15.76 14.05 -3.20
C THR A 122 -17.04 13.42 -2.66
N THR A 123 -17.17 12.09 -2.82
CA THR A 123 -18.23 11.29 -2.20
C THR A 123 -17.66 10.10 -1.42
N PRO A 124 -18.43 9.49 -0.49
CA PRO A 124 -18.02 8.26 0.19
C PRO A 124 -17.70 7.12 -0.80
N ARG A 125 -18.50 7.03 -1.87
CA ARG A 125 -18.31 6.04 -2.94
C ARG A 125 -16.96 6.21 -3.62
N GLU A 126 -16.62 7.41 -4.06
CA GLU A 126 -15.33 7.70 -4.68
C GLU A 126 -14.16 7.42 -3.73
N ALA A 127 -14.30 7.79 -2.45
CA ALA A 127 -13.28 7.54 -1.45
C ALA A 127 -13.02 6.04 -1.24
N VAL A 128 -14.07 5.22 -1.27
CA VAL A 128 -13.97 3.76 -1.22
C VAL A 128 -13.35 3.21 -2.50
N LEU A 129 -13.81 3.65 -3.68
CA LEU A 129 -13.30 3.15 -4.96
C LEU A 129 -11.82 3.51 -5.16
N THR A 130 -11.37 4.69 -4.71
CA THR A 130 -9.95 5.07 -4.74
C THR A 130 -9.10 4.20 -3.82
N ASN A 131 -9.62 3.86 -2.62
CA ASN A 131 -8.93 2.95 -1.70
C ASN A 131 -8.85 1.53 -2.27
N LEU A 132 -9.96 1.00 -2.82
CA LEU A 132 -9.98 -0.31 -3.48
C LEU A 132 -9.06 -0.35 -4.71
N TYR A 133 -9.00 0.72 -5.50
CA TYR A 133 -8.06 0.83 -6.62
C TYR A 133 -6.61 0.70 -6.15
N ALA A 134 -6.20 1.48 -5.14
CA ALA A 134 -4.85 1.41 -4.58
C ALA A 134 -4.55 0.01 -4.02
N ALA A 135 -5.51 -0.60 -3.32
CA ALA A 135 -5.39 -1.95 -2.77
C ALA A 135 -5.26 -3.03 -3.87
N VAL A 136 -6.04 -2.93 -4.95
CA VAL A 136 -5.98 -3.85 -6.10
C VAL A 136 -4.59 -3.82 -6.72
N VAL A 137 -4.07 -2.64 -7.00
CA VAL A 137 -2.76 -2.46 -7.63
C VAL A 137 -1.64 -2.94 -6.70
N ALA A 138 -1.71 -2.59 -5.41
CA ALA A 138 -0.73 -3.06 -4.43
C ALA A 138 -0.72 -4.60 -4.31
N ASP A 139 -1.91 -5.23 -4.26
CA ASP A 139 -2.05 -6.68 -4.19
C ASP A 139 -1.56 -7.35 -5.48
N GLN A 140 -1.78 -6.72 -6.64
CA GLN A 140 -1.37 -7.26 -7.96
C GLN A 140 0.15 -7.34 -8.05
N LEU A 141 0.82 -6.34 -7.48
CA LEU A 141 2.27 -6.21 -7.50
C LEU A 141 2.96 -6.96 -6.35
N ASN A 142 2.23 -7.55 -5.41
CA ASN A 142 2.82 -8.18 -4.22
C ASN A 142 3.81 -9.30 -4.58
N ALA A 143 3.41 -10.24 -5.44
CA ALA A 143 4.29 -11.33 -5.86
C ALA A 143 5.53 -10.85 -6.65
N PHE A 144 5.36 -9.81 -7.48
CA PHE A 144 6.45 -9.23 -8.27
C PHE A 144 7.44 -8.42 -7.42
N SER A 145 6.94 -7.72 -6.40
CA SER A 145 7.74 -6.84 -5.55
C SER A 145 8.48 -7.57 -4.44
N TYR A 146 8.11 -8.82 -4.11
CA TYR A 146 8.78 -9.59 -3.06
C TYR A 146 10.30 -9.75 -3.29
N PRO A 147 10.80 -10.14 -4.48
CA PRO A 147 12.22 -10.10 -4.77
C PRO A 147 12.84 -8.70 -4.62
N ALA A 148 12.13 -7.63 -5.03
CA ALA A 148 12.62 -6.26 -4.82
C ALA A 148 12.80 -5.95 -3.33
N GLN A 149 11.82 -6.32 -2.50
CA GLN A 149 11.87 -6.10 -1.05
C GLN A 149 13.06 -6.84 -0.42
N LEU A 150 13.30 -8.10 -0.81
CA LEU A 150 14.47 -8.87 -0.37
C LEU A 150 15.80 -8.23 -0.81
N ALA A 151 15.80 -7.52 -1.93
CA ALA A 151 16.96 -6.77 -2.42
C ALA A 151 17.10 -5.37 -1.78
N GLY A 152 16.24 -5.00 -0.83
CA GLY A 152 16.28 -3.69 -0.16
C GLY A 152 15.60 -2.57 -0.94
N LEU A 153 14.68 -2.92 -1.85
CA LEU A 153 13.85 -1.99 -2.62
C LEU A 153 12.37 -2.23 -2.31
N GLY A 154 11.68 -1.25 -1.74
CA GLY A 154 10.28 -1.32 -1.39
C GLY A 154 9.44 -0.28 -2.12
N PHE A 155 8.14 -0.57 -2.25
CA PHE A 155 7.16 0.44 -2.62
C PHE A 155 5.97 0.42 -1.67
N GLU A 156 5.29 1.55 -1.57
CA GLU A 156 4.02 1.70 -0.88
C GLU A 156 3.05 2.43 -1.81
N LEU A 157 1.80 1.97 -1.87
CA LEU A 157 0.72 2.60 -2.61
C LEU A 157 -0.47 2.77 -1.68
N TYR A 158 -0.89 4.01 -1.47
CA TYR A 158 -1.95 4.32 -0.52
C TYR A 158 -2.78 5.53 -0.97
N ASP A 159 -4.07 5.54 -0.62
CA ASP A 159 -4.94 6.68 -0.87
C ASP A 159 -4.67 7.82 0.12
N HIS A 160 -4.99 9.04 -0.30
CA HIS A 160 -5.02 10.22 0.56
C HIS A 160 -6.15 11.15 0.13
N GLN A 161 -6.35 12.26 0.85
CA GLN A 161 -7.51 13.16 0.69
C GLN A 161 -7.79 13.68 -0.73
N ARG A 162 -6.79 13.61 -1.62
CA ARG A 162 -6.83 14.17 -2.97
C ARG A 162 -6.63 13.14 -4.07
N GLY A 163 -6.43 11.87 -3.75
CA GLY A 163 -6.01 10.85 -4.72
C GLY A 163 -5.22 9.74 -4.04
N PHE A 164 -4.07 9.40 -4.59
CA PHE A 164 -3.21 8.34 -4.06
C PHE A 164 -1.73 8.70 -4.24
N THR A 165 -0.88 8.10 -3.41
CA THR A 165 0.58 8.28 -3.47
C THR A 165 1.26 6.96 -3.70
N LEU A 166 2.16 6.95 -4.68
CA LEU A 166 3.18 5.94 -4.84
C LEU A 166 4.46 6.43 -4.17
N LYS A 167 5.05 5.60 -3.32
CA LYS A 167 6.39 5.78 -2.75
C LYS A 167 7.25 4.61 -3.17
N ILE A 168 8.45 4.88 -3.68
CA ILE A 168 9.52 3.89 -3.90
C ILE A 168 10.70 4.28 -3.01
N SER A 169 11.27 3.32 -2.31
CA SER A 169 12.36 3.56 -1.36
C SER A 169 13.36 2.41 -1.36
N GLY A 170 14.64 2.70 -1.19
CA GLY A 170 15.69 1.68 -1.19
C GLY A 170 16.89 2.10 -2.01
N TYR A 171 17.66 1.13 -2.49
CA TYR A 171 18.75 1.41 -3.43
C TYR A 171 18.22 2.15 -4.65
N THR A 172 18.96 3.15 -5.14
CA THR A 172 18.54 3.93 -6.31
C THR A 172 18.71 3.14 -7.62
N ASP A 173 19.64 2.20 -7.66
CA ASP A 173 19.67 1.16 -8.70
C ASP A 173 18.35 0.36 -8.69
N LYS A 174 17.88 0.01 -9.88
CA LYS A 174 16.62 -0.72 -10.14
C LYS A 174 15.31 -0.02 -9.75
N GLN A 175 15.31 1.18 -9.19
CA GLN A 175 14.05 1.90 -8.92
C GLN A 175 13.25 2.20 -10.18
N ALA A 176 13.91 2.57 -11.27
CA ALA A 176 13.25 2.80 -12.55
C ALA A 176 12.55 1.54 -13.08
N VAL A 177 13.21 0.37 -12.98
CA VAL A 177 12.66 -0.93 -13.39
C VAL A 177 11.42 -1.29 -12.57
N LEU A 178 11.47 -1.07 -11.26
CA LEU A 178 10.31 -1.28 -10.40
C LEU A 178 9.19 -0.28 -10.75
N LEU A 179 9.53 0.99 -10.94
CA LEU A 179 8.57 2.05 -11.28
C LEU A 179 7.81 1.72 -12.57
N GLU A 180 8.48 1.33 -13.64
CA GLU A 180 7.84 0.95 -14.91
C GLU A 180 6.76 -0.13 -14.72
N THR A 181 7.08 -1.16 -13.93
CA THR A 181 6.13 -2.25 -13.64
C THR A 181 4.93 -1.75 -12.84
N ILE A 182 5.16 -0.87 -11.87
CA ILE A 182 4.09 -0.29 -11.05
C ILE A 182 3.19 0.61 -11.91
N LEU A 183 3.77 1.45 -12.78
CA LEU A 183 3.02 2.35 -13.65
C LEU A 183 2.13 1.57 -14.64
N ALA A 184 2.63 0.45 -15.17
CA ALA A 184 1.83 -0.44 -16.01
C ALA A 184 0.60 -1.00 -15.27
N ALA A 185 0.77 -1.44 -14.01
CA ALA A 185 -0.32 -1.94 -13.18
C ALA A 185 -1.30 -0.83 -12.75
N LEU A 186 -0.81 0.39 -12.52
CA LEU A 186 -1.68 1.55 -12.23
C LEU A 186 -2.57 1.90 -13.43
N ARG A 187 -2.06 1.80 -14.65
CA ARG A 187 -2.80 2.12 -15.88
C ARG A 187 -3.83 1.06 -16.24
N VAL A 188 -3.50 -0.22 -16.06
CA VAL A 188 -4.37 -1.36 -16.38
C VAL A 188 -4.41 -2.30 -15.18
N PRO A 189 -5.19 -1.97 -14.13
CA PRO A 189 -5.29 -2.81 -12.94
C PRO A 189 -6.05 -4.11 -13.26
N GLU A 190 -5.56 -5.22 -12.71
CA GLU A 190 -6.19 -6.54 -12.85
C GLU A 190 -7.29 -6.75 -11.80
N VAL A 191 -8.50 -6.26 -12.08
CA VAL A 191 -9.65 -6.34 -11.18
C VAL A 191 -10.40 -7.68 -11.35
N THR A 192 -9.78 -8.80 -10.98
CA THR A 192 -10.48 -10.10 -10.96
C THR A 192 -11.53 -10.15 -9.86
N SER A 193 -12.60 -10.95 -10.03
CA SER A 193 -13.66 -11.08 -9.01
C SER A 193 -13.11 -11.53 -7.65
N GLU A 194 -12.29 -12.59 -7.63
CA GLU A 194 -11.68 -13.09 -6.39
C GLU A 194 -10.86 -12.02 -5.65
N ARG A 195 -10.07 -11.24 -6.39
CA ARG A 195 -9.26 -10.15 -5.83
C ARG A 195 -10.16 -9.04 -5.30
N PHE A 196 -11.17 -8.65 -6.08
CA PHE A 196 -12.10 -7.60 -5.69
C PHE A 196 -12.85 -7.98 -4.42
N ASP A 197 -13.50 -9.15 -4.39
CA ASP A 197 -14.33 -9.62 -3.27
C ASP A 197 -13.50 -9.67 -1.97
N ARG A 198 -12.30 -10.26 -2.02
CA ARG A 198 -11.40 -10.31 -0.86
C ARG A 198 -10.97 -8.92 -0.38
N LEU A 199 -10.63 -8.01 -1.28
CA LEU A 199 -10.17 -6.66 -0.91
C LEU A 199 -11.33 -5.79 -0.40
N GLN A 200 -12.53 -5.98 -0.93
CA GLN A 200 -13.76 -5.36 -0.43
C GLN A 200 -14.06 -5.84 0.99
N ASP A 201 -14.05 -7.16 1.22
CA ASP A 201 -14.25 -7.74 2.54
C ASP A 201 -13.21 -7.24 3.56
N ASN A 202 -11.94 -7.22 3.15
CA ASN A 202 -10.86 -6.69 3.98
C ASN A 202 -11.08 -5.22 4.33
N LEU A 203 -11.51 -4.38 3.37
CA LEU A 203 -11.80 -2.97 3.61
C LEU A 203 -12.96 -2.80 4.59
N VAL A 204 -14.05 -3.57 4.44
CA VAL A 204 -15.19 -3.53 5.36
C VAL A 204 -14.75 -3.94 6.77
N GLN A 205 -13.96 -5.00 6.90
CA GLN A 205 -13.41 -5.44 8.19
C GLN A 205 -12.51 -4.38 8.82
N GLN A 206 -11.59 -3.79 8.05
CA GLN A 206 -10.73 -2.71 8.52
C GLN A 206 -11.55 -1.52 9.02
N LEU A 207 -12.60 -1.13 8.31
CA LEU A 207 -13.48 -0.03 8.72
C LEU A 207 -14.28 -0.35 9.98
N ARG A 208 -14.74 -1.60 10.15
CA ARG A 208 -15.43 -2.05 11.37
C ARG A 208 -14.48 -2.09 12.57
N ASN A 209 -13.22 -2.50 12.34
CA ASN A 209 -12.20 -2.57 13.38
C ASN A 209 -11.81 -1.18 13.94
N LEU A 210 -12.10 -0.09 13.23
CA LEU A 210 -11.93 1.28 13.77
C LEU A 210 -12.73 1.52 15.07
N ALA A 211 -13.83 0.79 15.28
CA ALA A 211 -14.60 0.88 16.53
C ALA A 211 -13.89 0.20 17.73
N LEU A 212 -12.92 -0.67 17.46
CA LEU A 212 -12.13 -1.43 18.45
C LEU A 212 -10.80 -0.75 18.78
N GLU A 213 -10.44 0.33 18.07
CA GLU A 213 -9.26 1.14 18.35
C GLU A 213 -9.31 1.78 19.75
N GLN A 214 -8.16 2.24 20.24
CA GLN A 214 -8.10 2.83 21.56
C GLN A 214 -8.95 4.11 21.62
N PRO A 215 -9.61 4.40 22.76
CA PRO A 215 -10.53 5.54 22.87
C PRO A 215 -9.97 6.90 22.39
N TYR A 216 -8.69 7.18 22.64
CA TYR A 216 -8.06 8.43 22.20
C TYR A 216 -7.80 8.47 20.69
N GLU A 217 -7.52 7.34 20.05
CA GLU A 217 -7.34 7.25 18.59
C GLU A 217 -8.67 7.55 17.89
N GLN A 218 -9.76 6.97 18.39
CA GLN A 218 -11.11 7.26 17.91
C GLN A 218 -11.45 8.75 18.05
N ALA A 219 -11.13 9.36 19.20
CA ALA A 219 -11.40 10.79 19.43
C ALA A 219 -10.60 11.70 18.48
N ILE A 220 -9.32 11.40 18.23
CA ILE A 220 -8.49 12.15 17.28
C ILE A 220 -9.01 11.98 15.85
N ALA A 221 -9.43 10.77 15.46
CA ALA A 221 -10.00 10.52 14.15
C ALA A 221 -11.31 11.27 13.93
N ASP A 222 -12.19 11.30 14.92
CA ASP A 222 -13.44 12.07 14.89
C ASP A 222 -13.19 13.58 14.80
N LEU A 223 -12.21 14.09 15.56
CA LEU A 223 -11.82 15.49 15.47
C LEU A 223 -11.39 15.85 14.05
N ARG A 224 -10.60 15.00 13.39
CA ARG A 224 -10.21 15.21 11.98
C ARG A 224 -11.42 15.20 11.06
N ARG A 225 -12.37 14.27 11.24
CA ARG A 225 -13.62 14.19 10.45
C ARG A 225 -14.50 15.44 10.60
N LEU A 226 -14.51 16.04 11.80
CA LEU A 226 -15.26 17.26 12.07
C LEU A 226 -14.59 18.51 11.49
N LEU A 227 -13.26 18.54 11.44
CA LEU A 227 -12.50 19.72 11.05
C LEU A 227 -12.11 19.75 9.58
N LEU A 228 -12.12 18.63 8.86
CA LEU A 228 -11.66 18.58 7.48
C LEU A 228 -12.80 18.13 6.56
N ASP A 229 -13.00 18.86 5.47
CA ASP A 229 -13.85 18.38 4.39
C ASP A 229 -13.29 17.08 3.79
N THR A 230 -14.15 16.26 3.17
CA THR A 230 -13.78 15.02 2.46
C THR A 230 -13.25 13.85 3.32
N ILE A 231 -13.33 13.94 4.65
CA ILE A 231 -13.12 12.78 5.53
C ILE A 231 -14.48 12.21 5.97
N TRP A 232 -14.74 10.99 5.51
CA TRP A 232 -16.01 10.31 5.74
C TRP A 232 -16.02 9.48 7.02
N TRP A 233 -17.19 9.40 7.66
CA TRP A 233 -17.42 8.56 8.82
C TRP A 233 -17.33 7.07 8.47
N PRO A 234 -16.85 6.21 9.39
CA PRO A 234 -16.69 4.78 9.12
C PRO A 234 -17.97 4.10 8.64
N ASN A 235 -19.12 4.38 9.27
CA ASN A 235 -20.41 3.78 8.88
C ASN A 235 -20.79 4.12 7.43
N VAL A 236 -20.60 5.38 7.02
CA VAL A 236 -20.89 5.82 5.64
C VAL A 236 -19.93 5.16 4.64
N LYS A 237 -18.66 4.97 5.02
CA LYS A 237 -17.69 4.22 4.20
C LYS A 237 -18.02 2.73 4.13
N ILE A 238 -18.51 2.12 5.22
CA ILE A 238 -18.92 0.71 5.25
C ILE A 238 -20.08 0.50 4.29
N GLU A 239 -21.13 1.32 4.37
CA GLU A 239 -22.28 1.25 3.45
C GLU A 239 -21.83 1.40 1.98
N ALA A 240 -20.93 2.35 1.70
CA ALA A 240 -20.39 2.56 0.37
C ALA A 240 -19.48 1.40 -0.10
N ALA A 241 -18.75 0.75 0.80
CA ALA A 241 -17.92 -0.41 0.52
C ALA A 241 -18.75 -1.65 0.27
N GLU A 242 -19.77 -1.93 1.08
CA GLU A 242 -20.70 -3.05 0.87
C GLU A 242 -21.49 -2.89 -0.44
N ALA A 243 -21.80 -1.67 -0.86
CA ALA A 243 -22.47 -1.38 -2.13
C ALA A 243 -21.52 -1.31 -3.35
N ALA A 244 -20.20 -1.36 -3.14
CA ALA A 244 -19.24 -1.30 -4.24
C ALA A 244 -19.31 -2.58 -5.09
N THR A 245 -19.10 -2.45 -6.40
CA THR A 245 -19.00 -3.61 -7.30
C THR A 245 -17.73 -3.51 -8.13
N ARG A 246 -17.28 -4.67 -8.63
CA ARG A 246 -16.14 -4.78 -9.54
C ARG A 246 -16.30 -3.89 -10.76
N GLU A 247 -17.48 -3.89 -11.39
CA GLU A 247 -17.78 -3.10 -12.58
C GLU A 247 -17.77 -1.60 -12.27
N ALA A 248 -18.22 -1.21 -11.07
CA ALA A 248 -18.15 0.18 -10.63
C ALA A 248 -16.70 0.64 -10.44
N LEU A 249 -15.82 -0.23 -9.95
CA LEU A 249 -14.39 0.05 -9.84
C LEU A 249 -13.74 0.17 -11.22
N GLU A 250 -13.97 -0.78 -12.11
CA GLU A 250 -13.45 -0.77 -13.49
C GLU A 250 -13.88 0.48 -14.25
N ALA A 251 -15.14 0.90 -14.11
CA ALA A 251 -15.64 2.14 -14.72
C ALA A 251 -15.08 3.41 -14.07
N PHE A 252 -14.67 3.34 -12.79
CA PHE A 252 -14.15 4.49 -12.04
C PHE A 252 -12.68 4.77 -12.31
N VAL A 253 -11.84 3.74 -12.53
CA VAL A 253 -10.40 3.90 -12.83
C VAL A 253 -10.11 4.94 -13.92
N PRO A 254 -10.73 4.88 -15.12
CA PRO A 254 -10.48 5.89 -16.14
C PRO A 254 -10.93 7.29 -15.71
N GLN A 255 -12.00 7.43 -14.93
CA GLN A 255 -12.46 8.73 -14.40
C GLN A 255 -11.47 9.29 -13.37
N LEU A 256 -10.93 8.43 -12.51
CA LEU A 256 -9.93 8.81 -11.51
C LEU A 256 -8.67 9.36 -12.19
N LEU A 257 -8.26 8.78 -13.31
CA LEU A 257 -7.02 9.12 -14.01
C LEU A 257 -7.19 10.15 -15.14
N GLU A 258 -8.41 10.44 -15.60
CA GLU A 258 -8.68 11.32 -16.76
C GLU A 258 -8.08 12.73 -16.63
N SER A 259 -8.18 13.30 -15.42
CA SER A 259 -7.75 14.66 -15.13
C SER A 259 -7.06 14.71 -13.78
N VAL A 260 -5.73 14.90 -13.78
CA VAL A 260 -4.92 14.74 -12.58
C VAL A 260 -3.90 15.87 -12.41
N GLU A 261 -3.55 16.12 -11.15
CA GLU A 261 -2.41 16.93 -10.73
C GLU A 261 -1.40 16.02 -10.06
N SER A 262 -0.17 16.00 -10.54
CA SER A 262 0.92 15.19 -10.00
C SER A 262 1.97 16.05 -9.32
N VAL A 263 2.38 15.63 -8.12
CA VAL A 263 3.51 16.24 -7.41
C VAL A 263 4.44 15.13 -6.96
N ALA A 264 5.66 15.16 -7.47
CA ALA A 264 6.71 14.21 -7.11
C ALA A 264 7.78 14.84 -6.21
N LEU A 265 8.43 14.00 -5.41
CA LEU A 265 9.64 14.34 -4.66
C LEU A 265 10.67 13.23 -4.87
N ALA A 266 11.82 13.57 -5.43
CA ALA A 266 13.00 12.72 -5.45
C ALA A 266 13.99 13.23 -4.40
N HIS A 267 14.23 12.44 -3.36
CA HIS A 267 15.15 12.77 -2.27
C HIS A 267 16.16 11.66 -2.01
N GLY A 268 17.45 11.97 -2.01
CA GLY A 268 18.52 11.03 -1.68
C GLY A 268 19.60 10.91 -2.76
N ASN A 269 20.12 9.70 -2.97
CA ASN A 269 21.23 9.39 -3.89
C ASN A 269 20.82 9.38 -5.38
N TYR A 270 20.28 10.49 -5.86
CA TYR A 270 19.93 10.70 -7.26
C TYR A 270 20.75 11.84 -7.86
N THR A 271 21.11 11.72 -9.12
CA THR A 271 21.42 12.89 -9.95
C THR A 271 20.14 13.59 -10.40
N ARG A 272 20.25 14.84 -10.84
CA ARG A 272 19.13 15.58 -11.43
C ARG A 272 18.55 14.86 -12.65
N GLU A 273 19.40 14.24 -13.46
CA GLU A 273 19.00 13.50 -14.65
C GLU A 273 18.23 12.21 -14.32
N GLU A 274 18.68 11.47 -13.30
CA GLU A 274 17.98 10.27 -12.81
C GLU A 274 16.59 10.64 -12.27
N ALA A 275 16.49 11.71 -11.47
CA ALA A 275 15.20 12.17 -10.94
C ALA A 275 14.25 12.64 -12.06
N LEU A 276 14.77 13.34 -13.08
CA LEU A 276 14.00 13.73 -14.26
C LEU A 276 13.55 12.51 -15.07
N SER A 277 14.37 11.47 -15.17
CA SER A 277 14.03 10.24 -15.88
C SER A 277 12.89 9.50 -15.19
N LEU A 278 12.90 9.38 -13.85
CA LEU A 278 11.80 8.82 -13.08
C LEU A 278 10.51 9.62 -13.26
N ALA A 279 10.60 10.95 -13.25
CA ALA A 279 9.45 11.81 -13.53
C ALA A 279 8.95 11.63 -14.97
N ALA A 280 9.83 11.53 -15.96
CA ALA A 280 9.45 11.31 -17.35
C ALA A 280 8.70 9.98 -17.55
N LEU A 281 9.08 8.91 -16.84
CA LEU A 281 8.34 7.64 -16.83
C LEU A 281 6.90 7.82 -16.33
N VAL A 282 6.74 8.51 -15.20
CA VAL A 282 5.41 8.81 -14.63
C VAL A 282 4.58 9.65 -15.61
N ALA A 283 5.19 10.67 -16.21
CA ALA A 283 4.50 11.53 -17.18
C ALA A 283 4.04 10.74 -18.42
N GLY A 284 4.92 9.90 -18.97
CA GLY A 284 4.65 9.09 -20.16
C GLY A 284 3.53 8.07 -19.93
N GLU A 285 3.56 7.33 -18.83
CA GLU A 285 2.61 6.24 -18.58
C GLU A 285 1.29 6.68 -17.97
N LEU A 286 1.31 7.68 -17.07
CA LEU A 286 0.12 8.08 -16.31
C LEU A 286 -0.44 9.44 -16.67
N LEU A 287 0.28 10.30 -17.40
CA LEU A 287 -0.18 11.66 -17.68
C LEU A 287 -0.33 11.96 -19.18
N GLY A 288 0.19 11.11 -20.07
CA GLY A 288 0.37 11.40 -21.50
C GLY A 288 -0.81 12.08 -22.21
N THR A 289 -2.02 11.51 -22.15
CA THR A 289 -3.25 12.11 -22.73
C THR A 289 -4.16 12.80 -21.71
N ASN A 290 -3.76 12.80 -20.44
CA ASN A 290 -4.61 13.26 -19.35
C ASN A 290 -4.58 14.78 -19.26
N ARG A 291 -5.71 15.36 -18.84
CA ARG A 291 -5.80 16.82 -18.69
C ARG A 291 -5.16 17.22 -17.36
N ALA A 292 -4.40 18.31 -17.38
CA ALA A 292 -3.96 18.92 -16.14
C ALA A 292 -5.19 19.36 -15.33
N ALA A 293 -5.29 18.90 -14.09
CA ALA A 293 -6.27 19.36 -13.13
C ALA A 293 -5.64 20.32 -12.13
N VAL A 294 -6.46 21.16 -11.51
CA VAL A 294 -6.11 21.83 -10.25
C VAL A 294 -6.95 21.18 -9.17
N VAL A 295 -6.32 20.43 -8.27
CA VAL A 295 -7.04 19.74 -7.19
C VAL A 295 -6.89 20.55 -5.90
N PRO A 296 -7.98 21.19 -5.40
CA PRO A 296 -7.90 22.06 -4.25
C PRO A 296 -7.40 21.31 -3.02
N HIS A 297 -6.76 22.05 -2.11
CA HIS A 297 -6.42 21.53 -0.80
C HIS A 297 -7.69 21.32 0.03
N GLY A 298 -7.67 20.34 0.93
CA GLY A 298 -8.75 20.17 1.89
C GLY A 298 -8.93 21.43 2.73
N GLN A 299 -10.18 21.83 2.93
CA GLN A 299 -10.53 23.03 3.69
C GLN A 299 -10.89 22.66 5.12
N VAL A 300 -10.51 23.55 6.05
CA VAL A 300 -10.93 23.42 7.44
C VAL A 300 -12.38 23.88 7.56
N VAL A 301 -13.24 23.01 8.06
CA VAL A 301 -14.65 23.32 8.30
C VAL A 301 -14.78 24.13 9.58
N ARG A 302 -15.47 25.27 9.50
CA ARG A 302 -15.78 26.07 10.69
C ARG A 302 -16.97 25.46 11.42
N LEU A 303 -16.72 24.87 12.59
CA LEU A 303 -17.77 24.38 13.47
C LEU A 303 -18.64 25.55 13.98
N ALA A 304 -19.96 25.36 14.01
CA ALA A 304 -20.87 26.37 14.54
C ALA A 304 -20.64 26.52 16.06
N ALA A 305 -20.61 27.75 16.58
CA ALA A 305 -20.33 28.03 17.99
C ALA A 305 -21.37 27.40 18.97
N SER A 306 -22.52 26.96 18.46
CA SER A 306 -23.57 26.28 19.20
C SER A 306 -23.50 24.75 19.16
N GLU A 307 -22.61 24.15 18.37
CA GLU A 307 -22.45 22.68 18.31
C GLU A 307 -21.42 22.21 19.33
N ALA A 308 -21.88 21.94 20.55
CA ALA A 308 -21.11 21.15 21.50
C ALA A 308 -21.22 19.66 21.11
N ARG A 309 -20.15 19.10 20.51
CA ARG A 309 -20.02 17.66 20.24
C ARG A 309 -19.33 17.02 21.45
N VAL A 310 -20.11 16.40 22.34
CA VAL A 310 -19.59 15.66 23.49
C VAL A 310 -19.61 14.17 23.17
N ARG A 311 -18.44 13.53 23.18
CA ARG A 311 -18.32 12.06 23.16
C ARG A 311 -17.75 11.63 24.50
N THR A 312 -18.62 11.08 25.36
CA THR A 312 -18.20 10.39 26.58
C THR A 312 -17.72 9.00 26.18
N LEU A 313 -16.56 8.60 26.71
CA LEU A 313 -15.99 7.27 26.51
C LEU A 313 -16.81 6.20 27.23
#